data_AF-A0A1Y1QGK5-F1
#
_entry.id   AF-A0A1Y1QGK5-F1
#
_cell.length_a   1.000
_cell.length_b   1.000
_cell.length_c   1.000
_cell.angle_alpha   90.00
_cell.angle_beta   90.00
_cell.angle_gamma   90.00
#
_symmetry.space_group_name_H-M   'P 1'
#
loop_
_entity.id
_entity.type
_entity.pdbx_description
1 polymer ?
#
loop_
_entity_poly.entity_id
_entity_poly.type
_entity_poly.pdbx_seq_one_letter_code
_entity_poly.pdbx_strand_id
1 'polypeptide(L)'
;PIDTDKDGKIDALDADDDNDGVLTKNENYNAGTPTDDDSDGDKIPDYLDTDDDGDGILSATESNDPNKDGSPADALDTDGDKIPDYLDKDSTDGPLADPDKDGLTNADEKTLGTDPKNPDSDGDGLLDGVEKKAGSNPMNPDSDGDGIGDKVEVGTDPTKPLDTDGDGKPNAVDADDDGDGILTKNENYNGGTPTDDDSDKDTIPDYLDSDDDGDGILTKNETPDGNVDGSPTDATDGDMDGVPDYLDTSVSAVKVQVKALMQGAYNSTSKLMQDDLRSKGMLPLKQPYNIGSIKYAGTEAAVATVFAATGNNAPVDWVMVEIRDATTPATIKARIAGLVQRDGDIMDVTGSTSLMLTGLLPGNYYVSVRHRNHLGVMTSAPVAITANTIPSVDFTKPTTTVYGKDSRIGANSGTVSLLWAGNANTDVRAIANGPSNDTGVILGDVLLAKDNLSVSTNYRLAGYQPTDINMDGITIFAGPSNDVNMLLGNVLLHPGNSTFSANYIINQQLP
;
A
#
# COMPACT_ATOMS: atom_id res chain seq x y z
N PRO A 1 22.69 -90.05 8.40
CA PRO A 1 22.29 -89.13 7.31
C PRO A 1 21.54 -87.99 7.99
N ILE A 2 21.73 -86.76 7.52
CA ILE A 2 21.00 -85.59 8.01
C ILE A 2 19.67 -85.55 7.24
N ASP A 3 18.63 -85.08 7.91
CA ASP A 3 17.21 -84.99 7.52
C ASP A 3 16.69 -83.77 8.30
N THR A 4 16.87 -82.59 7.70
CA THR A 4 16.72 -81.28 8.35
C THR A 4 15.26 -80.99 8.69
N ASP A 5 14.38 -81.06 7.69
CA ASP A 5 12.93 -80.85 7.82
C ASP A 5 12.17 -82.01 8.52
N LYS A 6 12.79 -83.20 8.63
CA LYS A 6 12.22 -84.43 9.21
C LYS A 6 11.03 -84.98 8.43
N ASP A 7 10.95 -84.78 7.11
CA ASP A 7 9.91 -85.37 6.27
C ASP A 7 10.14 -86.87 5.98
N GLY A 8 11.33 -87.38 6.32
CA GLY A 8 11.73 -88.77 6.16
C GLY A 8 12.50 -89.08 4.87
N LYS A 9 12.81 -88.07 4.06
CA LYS A 9 13.94 -88.10 3.12
C LYS A 9 15.19 -87.61 3.85
N ILE A 10 16.35 -87.76 3.23
CA ILE A 10 17.62 -87.29 3.81
C ILE A 10 18.07 -86.17 2.89
N ASP A 11 18.71 -85.11 3.38
CA ASP A 11 19.02 -83.90 2.59
C ASP A 11 19.68 -84.24 1.24
N ALA A 12 20.59 -85.22 1.23
CA ALA A 12 21.24 -85.70 0.00
C ALA A 12 20.29 -86.31 -1.07
N LEU A 13 19.02 -86.52 -0.75
CA LEU A 13 17.94 -87.06 -1.59
C LEU A 13 16.68 -86.20 -1.54
N ASP A 14 16.66 -85.09 -0.79
CA ASP A 14 15.57 -84.14 -0.83
C ASP A 14 15.77 -83.10 -1.95
N ALA A 15 14.67 -82.47 -2.34
CA ALA A 15 14.67 -81.40 -3.34
C ALA A 15 14.50 -80.01 -2.71
N ASP A 16 14.13 -79.98 -1.43
CA ASP A 16 13.78 -78.86 -0.56
C ASP A 16 14.11 -79.38 0.85
N ASP A 17 15.29 -79.02 1.37
CA ASP A 17 15.92 -79.69 2.51
C ASP A 17 15.37 -79.18 3.87
N ASP A 18 14.80 -77.98 3.93
CA ASP A 18 14.14 -77.37 5.10
C ASP A 18 12.60 -77.27 4.99
N ASN A 19 12.05 -77.53 3.79
CA ASN A 19 10.62 -77.56 3.49
C ASN A 19 9.93 -76.20 3.60
N ASP A 20 10.66 -75.13 3.31
CA ASP A 20 10.14 -73.77 3.31
C ASP A 20 9.30 -73.44 2.05
N GLY A 21 9.36 -74.31 1.03
CA GLY A 21 8.66 -74.19 -0.24
C GLY A 21 9.53 -73.77 -1.42
N VAL A 22 10.77 -73.34 -1.19
CA VAL A 22 11.78 -73.05 -2.20
C VAL A 22 12.66 -74.29 -2.38
N LEU A 23 12.96 -74.66 -3.63
CA LEU A 23 13.82 -75.84 -3.87
C LEU A 23 15.28 -75.49 -3.58
N THR A 24 16.01 -76.34 -2.85
CA THR A 24 17.45 -76.22 -2.53
C THR A 24 18.37 -75.85 -3.69
N LYS A 25 18.03 -76.23 -4.92
CA LYS A 25 18.80 -75.84 -6.12
C LYS A 25 18.63 -74.36 -6.53
N ASN A 26 17.57 -73.72 -6.06
CA ASN A 26 17.12 -72.37 -6.38
C ASN A 26 17.43 -71.37 -5.24
N GLU A 27 17.80 -71.88 -4.07
CA GLU A 27 18.29 -71.13 -2.91
C GLU A 27 19.78 -70.81 -3.10
N ASN A 28 20.04 -69.92 -4.06
CA ASN A 28 21.38 -69.45 -4.40
C ASN A 28 21.29 -67.98 -4.80
N TYR A 29 21.26 -67.10 -3.81
CA TYR A 29 21.01 -65.68 -3.98
C TYR A 29 22.32 -64.92 -4.31
N ASN A 30 23.48 -65.38 -3.83
CA ASN A 30 24.78 -64.72 -4.05
C ASN A 30 25.48 -65.08 -5.40
N ALA A 31 24.85 -65.90 -6.25
CA ALA A 31 25.39 -66.45 -7.51
C ALA A 31 26.61 -67.40 -7.37
N GLY A 32 26.81 -67.95 -6.18
CA GLY A 32 27.79 -68.94 -5.76
C GLY A 32 27.18 -70.33 -5.71
N THR A 33 27.07 -70.92 -4.51
CA THR A 33 26.45 -72.24 -4.30
C THR A 33 25.47 -72.17 -3.15
N PRO A 34 24.38 -72.95 -3.13
CA PRO A 34 23.48 -72.97 -1.97
C PRO A 34 24.19 -73.18 -0.61
N THR A 35 25.35 -73.85 -0.62
CA THR A 35 26.17 -74.10 0.57
C THR A 35 26.96 -72.90 1.12
N ASP A 36 26.99 -71.75 0.44
CA ASP A 36 27.69 -70.55 0.88
C ASP A 36 26.79 -69.33 1.15
N ASP A 37 25.48 -69.47 1.00
CA ASP A 37 24.46 -68.54 1.49
C ASP A 37 24.15 -68.85 2.97
N ASP A 38 24.11 -67.80 3.80
CA ASP A 38 23.98 -67.80 5.28
C ASP A 38 23.59 -66.37 5.68
N SER A 39 22.30 -66.06 5.55
CA SER A 39 21.75 -64.70 5.55
C SER A 39 21.78 -64.04 6.94
N ASP A 40 21.56 -64.81 8.01
CA ASP A 40 21.65 -64.34 9.40
C ASP A 40 23.06 -64.49 10.04
N GLY A 41 23.93 -65.29 9.42
CA GLY A 41 25.32 -65.52 9.84
C GLY A 41 25.48 -66.48 11.02
N ASP A 42 24.47 -67.31 11.32
CA ASP A 42 24.50 -68.28 12.43
C ASP A 42 25.35 -69.54 12.12
N LYS A 43 25.73 -69.70 10.83
CA LYS A 43 26.50 -70.81 10.23
C LYS A 43 25.68 -72.03 9.82
N ILE A 44 24.37 -71.91 9.76
CA ILE A 44 23.47 -72.82 9.06
C ILE A 44 23.22 -72.18 7.69
N PRO A 45 23.54 -72.86 6.58
CA PRO A 45 23.23 -72.33 5.27
C PRO A 45 21.71 -72.20 5.07
N ASP A 46 21.27 -71.18 4.31
CA ASP A 46 19.85 -70.83 4.12
C ASP A 46 18.98 -72.04 3.77
N TYR A 47 19.39 -72.89 2.81
CA TYR A 47 18.69 -74.12 2.41
C TYR A 47 18.56 -75.23 3.49
N LEU A 48 19.10 -75.00 4.69
CA LEU A 48 18.99 -75.86 5.87
C LEU A 48 18.45 -75.10 7.09
N ASP A 49 18.09 -73.83 6.93
CA ASP A 49 17.47 -72.98 7.93
C ASP A 49 15.97 -72.84 7.63
N THR A 50 15.17 -72.53 8.64
CA THR A 50 13.71 -72.31 8.48
C THR A 50 13.30 -70.87 8.73
N ASP A 51 14.28 -70.01 9.05
CA ASP A 51 14.22 -68.60 9.45
C ASP A 51 15.54 -67.97 8.99
N ASP A 52 15.70 -67.84 7.67
CA ASP A 52 17.00 -67.65 6.99
C ASP A 52 17.69 -66.33 7.40
N ASP A 53 16.91 -65.31 7.75
CA ASP A 53 17.40 -63.99 8.17
C ASP A 53 17.43 -63.81 9.70
N GLY A 54 16.92 -64.80 10.44
CA GLY A 54 16.88 -64.88 11.88
C GLY A 54 16.08 -63.73 12.51
N ASP A 55 15.01 -63.28 11.88
CA ASP A 55 14.10 -62.25 12.40
C ASP A 55 13.03 -62.84 13.35
N GLY A 56 12.86 -64.18 13.33
CA GLY A 56 11.93 -64.93 14.16
C GLY A 56 10.57 -65.22 13.50
N ILE A 57 10.41 -64.86 12.23
CA ILE A 57 9.35 -65.30 11.31
C ILE A 57 9.94 -66.44 10.47
N LEU A 58 9.10 -67.40 10.05
CA LEU A 58 9.61 -68.51 9.24
C LEU A 58 9.61 -68.09 7.77
N SER A 59 10.66 -68.43 7.03
CA SER A 59 10.84 -68.12 5.61
C SER A 59 9.61 -68.53 4.77
N ALA A 60 9.05 -69.70 5.09
CA ALA A 60 7.82 -70.25 4.49
C ALA A 60 6.54 -69.39 4.68
N THR A 61 6.56 -68.44 5.61
CA THR A 61 5.44 -67.56 5.94
C THR A 61 5.61 -66.14 5.41
N GLU A 62 6.74 -65.85 4.79
CA GLU A 62 7.14 -64.52 4.30
C GLU A 62 7.02 -64.39 2.79
N SER A 63 6.23 -65.28 2.18
CA SER A 63 5.95 -65.25 0.74
C SER A 63 7.23 -65.38 -0.10
N ASN A 64 8.15 -66.25 0.33
CA ASN A 64 9.35 -66.69 -0.39
C ASN A 64 9.06 -67.27 -1.79
N ASP A 65 7.93 -67.97 -1.97
CA ASP A 65 7.42 -68.42 -3.29
C ASP A 65 5.89 -68.24 -3.40
N PRO A 66 5.42 -67.05 -3.83
CA PRO A 66 3.99 -66.77 -3.93
C PRO A 66 3.25 -67.65 -4.95
N ASN A 67 3.91 -68.06 -6.04
CA ASN A 67 3.27 -68.82 -7.12
C ASN A 67 3.36 -70.35 -6.95
N LYS A 68 4.21 -70.82 -6.02
CA LYS A 68 4.41 -72.21 -5.61
C LYS A 68 5.00 -73.10 -6.70
N ASP A 69 5.92 -72.57 -7.51
CA ASP A 69 6.66 -73.35 -8.52
C ASP A 69 8.03 -73.85 -8.06
N GLY A 70 8.39 -73.55 -6.81
CA GLY A 70 9.63 -73.90 -6.14
C GLY A 70 10.78 -72.94 -6.45
N SER A 71 10.53 -71.78 -7.05
CA SER A 71 11.52 -70.77 -7.40
C SER A 71 11.26 -69.46 -6.63
N PRO A 72 12.27 -68.83 -6.01
CA PRO A 72 12.09 -67.58 -5.25
C PRO A 72 12.09 -66.34 -6.17
N ALA A 73 11.77 -66.52 -7.46
CA ALA A 73 11.96 -65.46 -8.46
C ALA A 73 10.92 -64.34 -8.36
N ASP A 74 9.80 -64.60 -7.69
CA ASP A 74 8.71 -63.67 -7.40
C ASP A 74 8.49 -63.51 -5.90
N ALA A 75 9.49 -63.81 -5.08
CA ALA A 75 9.48 -63.56 -3.65
C ALA A 75 9.08 -62.10 -3.35
N LEU A 76 8.36 -61.89 -2.24
CA LEU A 76 7.96 -60.57 -1.80
C LEU A 76 9.20 -59.77 -1.35
N ASP A 77 9.24 -58.49 -1.72
CA ASP A 77 10.25 -57.50 -1.36
C ASP A 77 9.47 -56.24 -0.98
N THR A 78 9.15 -56.13 0.31
CA THR A 78 8.20 -55.16 0.86
C THR A 78 8.73 -53.74 0.82
N ASP A 79 10.03 -53.55 1.06
CA ASP A 79 10.66 -52.23 1.11
C ASP A 79 11.49 -51.88 -0.15
N GLY A 80 11.60 -52.80 -1.11
CA GLY A 80 12.17 -52.55 -2.43
C GLY A 80 13.68 -52.39 -2.44
N ASP A 81 14.39 -52.90 -1.44
CA ASP A 81 15.85 -52.84 -1.36
C ASP A 81 16.54 -53.93 -2.23
N LYS A 82 15.73 -54.87 -2.74
CA LYS A 82 16.02 -56.05 -3.58
C LYS A 82 16.35 -57.32 -2.80
N ILE A 83 16.44 -57.27 -1.49
CA ILE A 83 16.51 -58.43 -0.61
C ILE A 83 15.05 -58.84 -0.35
N PRO A 84 14.66 -60.07 -0.72
CA PRO A 84 13.32 -60.54 -0.40
C PRO A 84 13.09 -60.60 1.12
N ASP A 85 11.84 -60.44 1.55
CA ASP A 85 11.47 -60.36 2.97
C ASP A 85 12.05 -61.54 3.80
N TYR A 86 11.98 -62.76 3.27
CA TYR A 86 12.49 -63.97 3.95
C TYR A 86 14.03 -64.04 4.09
N LEU A 87 14.76 -63.11 3.47
CA LEU A 87 16.22 -62.96 3.58
C LEU A 87 16.59 -61.58 4.20
N ASP A 88 15.60 -60.78 4.60
CA ASP A 88 15.76 -59.40 5.05
C ASP A 88 15.28 -59.17 6.48
N LYS A 89 16.28 -59.18 7.38
CA LYS A 89 16.12 -58.95 8.82
C LYS A 89 15.38 -57.65 9.19
N ASP A 90 15.42 -56.62 8.34
CA ASP A 90 14.69 -55.37 8.58
C ASP A 90 14.07 -54.84 7.28
N SER A 91 13.02 -55.53 6.82
CA SER A 91 12.21 -55.14 5.64
C SER A 91 11.36 -53.87 5.84
N THR A 92 11.84 -52.96 6.70
CA THR A 92 11.34 -51.58 6.87
C THR A 92 12.41 -50.51 6.60
N ASP A 93 13.63 -50.89 6.22
CA ASP A 93 14.75 -49.94 6.02
C ASP A 93 15.04 -49.59 4.54
N GLY A 94 14.40 -50.29 3.62
CA GLY A 94 14.47 -50.07 2.18
C GLY A 94 13.71 -48.84 1.66
N PRO A 95 13.91 -48.47 0.38
CA PRO A 95 13.42 -47.22 -0.21
C PRO A 95 11.88 -47.04 -0.29
N LEU A 96 11.11 -48.13 -0.27
CA LEU A 96 9.64 -48.12 -0.34
C LEU A 96 8.96 -48.27 1.02
N ALA A 97 9.71 -48.53 2.08
CA ALA A 97 9.17 -48.56 3.44
C ALA A 97 8.75 -47.18 3.94
N ASP A 98 7.80 -47.17 4.87
CA ASP A 98 7.24 -46.01 5.58
C ASP A 98 7.20 -46.38 7.08
N PRO A 99 8.32 -46.20 7.81
CA PRO A 99 8.48 -46.75 9.16
C PRO A 99 7.64 -46.02 10.20
N ASP A 100 7.42 -44.71 10.02
CA ASP A 100 6.68 -43.86 10.96
C ASP A 100 5.22 -43.59 10.57
N LYS A 101 4.82 -44.00 9.37
CA LYS A 101 3.44 -44.05 8.87
C LYS A 101 2.82 -42.68 8.68
N ASP A 102 3.63 -41.72 8.28
CA ASP A 102 3.21 -40.37 7.94
C ASP A 102 2.69 -40.28 6.48
N GLY A 103 2.94 -41.32 5.68
CA GLY A 103 2.54 -41.42 4.27
C GLY A 103 3.65 -41.11 3.27
N LEU A 104 4.90 -40.97 3.71
CA LEU A 104 6.10 -40.86 2.89
C LEU A 104 6.94 -42.14 2.98
N THR A 105 7.62 -42.48 1.88
CA THR A 105 8.58 -43.58 1.92
C THR A 105 9.98 -43.07 2.23
N ASN A 106 10.87 -43.94 2.72
CA ASN A 106 12.29 -43.63 2.97
C ASN A 106 12.95 -42.92 1.76
N ALA A 107 12.57 -43.26 0.52
CA ALA A 107 13.05 -42.59 -0.69
C ALA A 107 12.49 -41.17 -0.91
N ASP A 108 11.22 -40.95 -0.58
CA ASP A 108 10.58 -39.63 -0.61
C ASP A 108 11.19 -38.72 0.46
N GLU A 109 11.32 -39.23 1.68
CA GLU A 109 11.87 -38.51 2.83
C GLU A 109 13.32 -38.13 2.63
N LYS A 110 14.13 -39.04 2.08
CA LYS A 110 15.49 -38.73 1.66
C LYS A 110 15.57 -37.57 0.66
N THR A 111 14.54 -37.40 -0.17
CA THR A 111 14.46 -36.31 -1.14
C THR A 111 14.06 -34.99 -0.49
N LEU A 112 13.18 -35.05 0.51
CA LEU A 112 12.68 -33.89 1.27
C LEU A 112 13.61 -33.46 2.41
N GLY A 113 14.48 -34.36 2.86
CA GLY A 113 15.38 -34.15 3.99
C GLY A 113 14.78 -34.44 5.36
N THR A 114 13.60 -35.09 5.40
CA THR A 114 12.90 -35.51 6.62
C THR A 114 13.52 -36.78 7.23
N ASP A 115 13.13 -37.13 8.45
CA ASP A 115 13.64 -38.31 9.17
C ASP A 115 12.66 -39.48 9.09
N PRO A 116 13.02 -40.61 8.45
CA PRO A 116 12.16 -41.80 8.28
C PRO A 116 11.60 -42.48 9.52
N LYS A 117 11.97 -42.00 10.70
CA LYS A 117 11.50 -42.54 11.98
C LYS A 117 10.80 -41.48 12.81
N ASN A 118 10.54 -40.31 12.24
CA ASN A 118 9.91 -39.19 12.90
C ASN A 118 8.86 -38.55 11.97
N PRO A 119 7.57 -38.78 12.23
CA PRO A 119 6.51 -38.45 11.28
C PRO A 119 6.16 -36.95 11.21
N ASP A 120 6.90 -36.10 11.93
CA ASP A 120 6.72 -34.64 12.10
C ASP A 120 8.11 -34.04 12.34
N SER A 121 8.81 -33.75 11.25
CA SER A 121 10.24 -33.45 11.22
C SER A 121 10.58 -32.08 11.80
N ASP A 122 9.69 -31.10 11.70
CA ASP A 122 9.89 -29.76 12.24
C ASP A 122 9.16 -29.48 13.57
N GLY A 123 8.22 -30.35 13.95
CA GLY A 123 7.55 -30.34 15.25
C GLY A 123 6.41 -29.33 15.36
N ASP A 124 5.83 -28.86 14.26
CA ASP A 124 4.65 -27.97 14.27
C ASP A 124 3.33 -28.74 14.56
N GLY A 125 3.38 -30.07 14.40
CA GLY A 125 2.28 -30.99 14.62
C GLY A 125 1.34 -31.18 13.43
N LEU A 126 1.77 -30.85 12.22
CA LEU A 126 1.43 -31.52 10.97
C LEU A 126 2.36 -32.73 10.78
N LEU A 127 2.03 -33.61 9.84
CA LEU A 127 2.90 -34.75 9.51
C LEU A 127 3.59 -34.45 8.18
N ASP A 128 4.82 -34.93 7.97
CA ASP A 128 5.60 -34.58 6.77
C ASP A 128 4.85 -34.95 5.47
N GLY A 129 4.20 -36.12 5.46
CA GLY A 129 3.35 -36.56 4.35
C GLY A 129 2.08 -35.72 4.15
N VAL A 130 1.56 -35.10 5.21
CA VAL A 130 0.43 -34.17 5.14
C VAL A 130 0.86 -32.84 4.55
N GLU A 131 2.00 -32.30 4.98
CA GLU A 131 2.57 -31.04 4.51
C GLU A 131 2.95 -31.11 3.04
N LYS A 132 3.64 -32.18 2.61
CA LYS A 132 3.95 -32.44 1.19
C LYS A 132 2.69 -32.40 0.32
N LYS A 133 1.56 -32.89 0.84
CA LYS A 133 0.28 -32.91 0.13
C LYS A 133 -0.44 -31.57 0.16
N ALA A 134 -0.34 -30.82 1.25
CA ALA A 134 -0.88 -29.48 1.39
C ALA A 134 -0.06 -28.46 0.59
N GLY A 135 1.21 -28.75 0.31
CA GLY A 135 2.13 -27.89 -0.44
C GLY A 135 3.13 -27.14 0.44
N SER A 136 3.04 -27.28 1.77
CA SER A 136 3.98 -26.70 2.73
C SER A 136 5.26 -27.54 2.86
N ASN A 137 6.23 -27.04 3.62
CA ASN A 137 7.57 -27.61 3.75
C ASN A 137 7.75 -28.37 5.08
N PRO A 138 7.87 -29.72 5.08
CA PRO A 138 8.02 -30.56 6.27
C PRO A 138 9.19 -30.28 7.23
N MET A 139 10.07 -29.36 6.85
CA MET A 139 11.28 -29.01 7.60
C MET A 139 11.22 -27.57 8.12
N ASN A 140 10.08 -26.90 7.99
CA ASN A 140 9.89 -25.51 8.34
C ASN A 140 8.47 -25.25 8.86
N PRO A 141 8.29 -24.96 10.17
CA PRO A 141 6.97 -24.90 10.80
C PRO A 141 6.12 -23.66 10.41
N ASP A 142 6.64 -22.85 9.50
CA ASP A 142 6.14 -21.57 8.99
C ASP A 142 6.82 -21.35 7.64
N SER A 143 6.20 -21.89 6.59
CA SER A 143 6.81 -22.20 5.30
C SER A 143 7.16 -20.97 4.46
N ASP A 144 6.37 -19.89 4.52
CA ASP A 144 6.67 -18.59 3.92
C ASP A 144 7.34 -17.59 4.88
N GLY A 145 7.33 -17.87 6.18
CA GLY A 145 8.03 -17.10 7.19
C GLY A 145 7.31 -15.81 7.56
N ASP A 146 5.98 -15.78 7.48
CA ASP A 146 5.18 -14.60 7.76
C ASP A 146 4.83 -14.43 9.25
N GLY A 147 5.07 -15.46 10.06
CA GLY A 147 4.83 -15.48 11.50
C GLY A 147 3.55 -16.20 11.91
N ILE A 148 2.79 -16.73 10.95
CA ILE A 148 1.73 -17.71 11.12
C ILE A 148 2.33 -19.09 10.81
N GLY A 149 1.88 -20.13 11.51
CA GLY A 149 2.43 -21.47 11.32
C GLY A 149 1.59 -22.31 10.37
N ASP A 150 2.24 -23.18 9.60
CA ASP A 150 1.61 -24.01 8.56
C ASP A 150 0.36 -24.74 9.06
N LYS A 151 0.39 -25.25 10.29
CA LYS A 151 -0.78 -25.86 10.93
C LYS A 151 -2.05 -25.00 10.95
N VAL A 152 -1.92 -23.70 11.11
CA VAL A 152 -3.03 -22.75 11.13
C VAL A 152 -3.57 -22.55 9.71
N GLU A 153 -2.66 -22.39 8.76
CA GLU A 153 -2.95 -21.99 7.38
C GLU A 153 -3.35 -23.15 6.46
N VAL A 154 -2.80 -24.33 6.68
CA VAL A 154 -3.32 -25.57 6.10
C VAL A 154 -4.74 -25.85 6.62
N GLY A 155 -5.04 -25.41 7.84
CA GLY A 155 -6.37 -25.51 8.44
C GLY A 155 -6.78 -26.96 8.77
N THR A 156 -8.10 -27.19 8.85
CA THR A 156 -8.64 -28.46 9.39
C THR A 156 -8.73 -29.61 8.38
N ASP A 157 -8.66 -29.34 7.08
CA ASP A 157 -8.69 -30.33 6.01
C ASP A 157 -7.45 -30.16 5.12
N PRO A 158 -6.36 -30.90 5.39
CA PRO A 158 -5.12 -30.79 4.62
C PRO A 158 -5.24 -31.21 3.14
N THR A 159 -6.38 -31.78 2.73
CA THR A 159 -6.64 -32.05 1.31
C THR A 159 -7.21 -30.83 0.56
N LYS A 160 -7.51 -29.77 1.30
CA LYS A 160 -8.01 -28.48 0.84
C LYS A 160 -7.45 -27.40 1.79
N PRO A 161 -6.15 -27.14 1.71
CA PRO A 161 -5.54 -26.07 2.50
C PRO A 161 -6.21 -24.73 2.19
N LEU A 162 -6.12 -23.77 3.12
CA LEU A 162 -6.70 -22.45 2.91
C LEU A 162 -5.98 -21.74 1.75
N ASP A 163 -6.75 -20.97 0.98
CA ASP A 163 -6.34 -20.21 -0.20
C ASP A 163 -7.33 -19.03 -0.26
N THR A 164 -7.01 -17.96 0.48
CA THR A 164 -7.94 -16.87 0.78
C THR A 164 -8.23 -16.01 -0.45
N ASP A 165 -7.19 -15.61 -1.19
CA ASP A 165 -7.33 -14.80 -2.40
C ASP A 165 -7.71 -15.61 -3.67
N GLY A 166 -7.57 -16.94 -3.62
CA GLY A 166 -7.91 -17.85 -4.70
C GLY A 166 -6.92 -17.83 -5.88
N ASP A 167 -5.67 -17.44 -5.66
CA ASP A 167 -4.63 -17.41 -6.70
C ASP A 167 -4.04 -18.81 -7.02
N GLY A 168 -4.35 -19.79 -6.16
CA GLY A 168 -3.92 -21.17 -6.28
C GLY A 168 -2.64 -21.50 -5.52
N LYS A 169 -2.08 -20.57 -4.75
CA LYS A 169 -1.10 -20.83 -3.69
C LYS A 169 -1.84 -20.91 -2.34
N PRO A 170 -1.67 -22.01 -1.60
CA PRO A 170 -2.19 -22.09 -0.25
C PRO A 170 -1.56 -21.04 0.66
N ASN A 171 -2.31 -20.55 1.65
CA ASN A 171 -1.87 -19.54 2.61
C ASN A 171 -0.52 -19.90 3.24
N ALA A 172 -0.30 -21.17 3.64
CA ALA A 172 0.95 -21.64 4.24
C ALA A 172 2.21 -21.49 3.34
N VAL A 173 2.08 -21.06 2.10
CA VAL A 173 3.19 -20.77 1.20
C VAL A 173 2.99 -19.47 0.43
N ASP A 174 2.03 -18.65 0.85
CA ASP A 174 1.72 -17.37 0.24
C ASP A 174 2.05 -16.22 1.18
N ALA A 175 2.78 -15.23 0.67
CA ALA A 175 3.28 -14.16 1.52
C ALA A 175 2.29 -12.98 1.68
N ASP A 176 1.16 -13.03 0.97
CA ASP A 176 0.10 -12.02 0.85
C ASP A 176 -1.21 -12.79 0.67
N ASP A 177 -1.79 -13.20 1.81
CA ASP A 177 -2.85 -14.21 1.88
C ASP A 177 -4.16 -13.78 1.21
N ASP A 178 -4.51 -12.50 1.30
CA ASP A 178 -5.77 -11.94 0.81
C ASP A 178 -5.61 -11.16 -0.52
N GLY A 179 -4.36 -10.95 -0.95
CA GLY A 179 -4.00 -10.36 -2.24
C GLY A 179 -4.32 -8.87 -2.32
N ASP A 180 -4.17 -8.15 -1.20
CA ASP A 180 -4.39 -6.71 -1.14
C ASP A 180 -3.13 -5.87 -1.42
N GLY A 181 -1.96 -6.51 -1.42
CA GLY A 181 -0.66 -5.93 -1.68
C GLY A 181 0.18 -5.60 -0.45
N ILE A 182 -0.32 -5.83 0.76
CA ILE A 182 0.48 -5.89 1.99
C ILE A 182 0.86 -7.34 2.24
N LEU A 183 2.11 -7.59 2.67
CA LEU A 183 2.50 -8.95 3.03
C LEU A 183 1.96 -9.28 4.41
N THR A 184 1.42 -10.48 4.62
CA THR A 184 0.85 -10.99 5.89
C THR A 184 1.71 -10.66 7.11
N LYS A 185 3.03 -10.84 6.99
CA LYS A 185 4.00 -10.53 8.06
C LYS A 185 4.03 -9.07 8.53
N ASN A 186 3.56 -8.17 7.68
CA ASN A 186 3.51 -6.73 7.92
C ASN A 186 2.13 -6.26 8.42
N GLU A 187 1.17 -7.17 8.54
CA GLU A 187 -0.21 -6.94 9.00
C GLU A 187 -0.37 -7.26 10.50
N ASN A 188 0.67 -6.94 11.26
CA ASN A 188 0.70 -7.03 12.72
C ASN A 188 0.86 -5.62 13.29
N TYR A 189 -0.26 -4.92 13.39
CA TYR A 189 -0.35 -3.51 13.76
C TYR A 189 -0.33 -3.32 15.28
N ASN A 190 -0.83 -4.29 16.06
CA ASN A 190 -0.93 -4.17 17.51
C ASN A 190 0.33 -4.67 18.29
N GLY A 191 1.27 -5.34 17.60
CA GLY A 191 2.49 -5.91 18.18
C GLY A 191 2.32 -7.31 18.79
N GLY A 192 1.21 -7.98 18.48
CA GLY A 192 0.84 -9.36 18.81
C GLY A 192 1.16 -10.30 17.65
N THR A 193 0.13 -10.86 17.02
CA THR A 193 0.25 -11.75 15.85
C THR A 193 -0.73 -11.29 14.78
N PRO A 194 -0.47 -11.45 13.48
CA PRO A 194 -1.47 -11.11 12.45
C PRO A 194 -2.87 -11.70 12.73
N THR A 195 -2.93 -12.88 13.35
CA THR A 195 -4.19 -13.54 13.74
C THR A 195 -5.07 -12.84 14.79
N ASP A 196 -4.59 -11.77 15.44
CA ASP A 196 -5.35 -11.03 16.47
C ASP A 196 -5.71 -9.58 16.10
N ASP A 197 -5.32 -9.13 14.92
CA ASP A 197 -5.75 -7.87 14.32
C ASP A 197 -7.03 -8.08 13.50
N ASP A 198 -8.04 -7.25 13.80
CA ASP A 198 -9.42 -7.30 13.26
C ASP A 198 -10.00 -5.88 13.41
N SER A 199 -9.75 -5.06 12.39
CA SER A 199 -9.93 -3.61 12.39
C SER A 199 -11.41 -3.24 12.49
N ASP A 200 -12.26 -3.83 11.66
CA ASP A 200 -13.71 -3.59 11.61
C ASP A 200 -14.55 -4.44 12.59
N LYS A 201 -13.98 -5.52 13.16
CA LYS A 201 -14.59 -6.46 14.11
C LYS A 201 -15.64 -7.39 13.49
N ASP A 202 -15.48 -7.75 12.23
CA ASP A 202 -16.36 -8.67 11.54
C ASP A 202 -16.03 -10.16 11.76
N THR A 203 -14.94 -10.44 12.49
CA THR A 203 -14.37 -11.76 12.84
C THR A 203 -13.42 -12.39 11.82
N ILE A 204 -13.14 -11.71 10.72
CA ILE A 204 -12.07 -12.04 9.78
C ILE A 204 -10.86 -11.18 10.19
N PRO A 205 -9.69 -11.79 10.49
CA PRO A 205 -8.49 -11.02 10.74
C PRO A 205 -8.04 -10.24 9.49
N ASP A 206 -7.40 -9.08 9.68
CA ASP A 206 -7.00 -8.15 8.61
C ASP A 206 -6.23 -8.88 7.48
N TYR A 207 -5.24 -9.72 7.80
CA TYR A 207 -4.47 -10.49 6.81
C TYR A 207 -5.27 -11.51 5.95
N LEU A 208 -6.56 -11.71 6.26
CA LEU A 208 -7.49 -12.55 5.50
C LEU A 208 -8.67 -11.74 4.94
N ASP A 209 -8.70 -10.42 5.14
CA ASP A 209 -9.80 -9.53 4.78
C ASP A 209 -9.39 -8.46 3.75
N SER A 210 -9.85 -8.64 2.52
CA SER A 210 -9.62 -7.69 1.44
C SER A 210 -10.24 -6.27 1.63
N ASP A 211 -11.01 -6.03 2.70
CA ASP A 211 -11.69 -4.78 3.06
C ASP A 211 -11.56 -4.49 4.58
N ASP A 212 -10.33 -4.49 5.10
CA ASP A 212 -9.93 -4.37 6.53
C ASP A 212 -10.79 -3.46 7.44
N ASP A 213 -11.17 -2.26 6.97
CA ASP A 213 -11.93 -1.30 7.77
C ASP A 213 -13.47 -1.39 7.58
N GLY A 214 -13.90 -2.27 6.67
CA GLY A 214 -15.29 -2.56 6.34
C GLY A 214 -16.05 -1.37 5.72
N ASP A 215 -15.35 -0.39 5.11
CA ASP A 215 -15.99 0.78 4.52
C ASP A 215 -16.59 0.51 3.12
N GLY A 216 -16.22 -0.60 2.49
CA GLY A 216 -16.67 -1.07 1.18
C GLY A 216 -15.72 -0.70 0.03
N ILE A 217 -14.53 -0.18 0.31
CA ILE A 217 -13.44 0.04 -0.64
C ILE A 217 -12.30 -0.93 -0.29
N LEU A 218 -12.12 -1.97 -1.11
CA LEU A 218 -11.05 -2.95 -0.89
C LEU A 218 -9.68 -2.29 -0.59
N THR A 219 -8.96 -2.81 0.40
CA THR A 219 -7.68 -2.31 0.90
C THR A 219 -6.71 -1.95 -0.22
N LYS A 220 -6.53 -2.83 -1.22
CA LYS A 220 -5.70 -2.58 -2.42
C LYS A 220 -5.99 -1.28 -3.19
N ASN A 221 -7.19 -0.72 -3.07
CA ASN A 221 -7.60 0.51 -3.75
C ASN A 221 -7.40 1.77 -2.91
N GLU A 222 -6.93 1.62 -1.69
CA GLU A 222 -6.73 2.69 -0.71
C GLU A 222 -5.25 3.06 -0.56
N THR A 223 -4.42 2.59 -1.49
CA THR A 223 -2.97 2.81 -1.51
C THR A 223 -2.30 2.37 -0.20
N PRO A 224 -2.47 1.09 0.18
CA PRO A 224 -1.93 0.56 1.43
C PRO A 224 -0.39 0.44 1.34
N ASP A 225 0.15 0.24 0.14
CA ASP A 225 1.58 0.29 -0.16
C ASP A 225 1.84 1.16 -1.40
N GLY A 226 2.39 2.35 -1.17
CA GLY A 226 2.62 3.34 -2.23
C GLY A 226 3.79 2.99 -3.15
N ASN A 227 4.73 2.16 -2.70
CA ASN A 227 5.98 1.87 -3.40
C ASN A 227 6.05 0.41 -3.92
N VAL A 228 5.07 -0.41 -3.56
CA VAL A 228 4.88 -1.80 -3.99
C VAL A 228 6.02 -2.71 -3.51
N ASP A 229 6.46 -2.54 -2.27
CA ASP A 229 7.44 -3.40 -1.58
C ASP A 229 6.82 -4.35 -0.53
N GLY A 230 5.49 -4.37 -0.43
CA GLY A 230 4.70 -5.19 0.47
C GLY A 230 4.60 -4.65 1.89
N SER A 231 5.09 -3.42 2.15
CA SER A 231 5.20 -2.83 3.49
C SER A 231 4.24 -1.64 3.63
N PRO A 232 3.42 -1.57 4.70
CA PRO A 232 2.45 -0.49 4.89
C PRO A 232 3.10 0.82 5.41
N THR A 233 4.43 0.91 5.41
CA THR A 233 5.16 2.06 5.99
C THR A 233 4.96 3.38 5.24
N ASP A 234 4.51 3.32 4.00
CA ASP A 234 4.15 4.48 3.18
C ASP A 234 2.68 4.44 2.76
N ALA A 235 1.85 3.70 3.50
CA ALA A 235 0.41 3.74 3.37
C ALA A 235 -0.11 5.18 3.43
N THR A 236 -1.16 5.44 2.66
CA THR A 236 -1.84 6.73 2.75
C THR A 236 -2.59 6.81 4.09
N ASP A 237 -2.16 7.76 4.92
CA ASP A 237 -2.89 8.23 6.10
C ASP A 237 -3.45 9.62 5.74
N GLY A 238 -4.65 9.61 5.20
CA GLY A 238 -5.35 10.76 4.66
C GLY A 238 -5.76 11.74 5.73
N ASP A 239 -5.94 11.31 6.98
CA ASP A 239 -6.37 12.17 8.08
C ASP A 239 -5.22 12.54 9.05
N MET A 240 -4.06 11.90 8.92
CA MET A 240 -2.85 12.09 9.71
C MET A 240 -3.02 11.81 11.21
N ASP A 241 -3.98 10.98 11.61
CA ASP A 241 -4.14 10.55 13.00
C ASP A 241 -3.20 9.42 13.41
N GLY A 242 -2.48 8.84 12.43
CA GLY A 242 -1.53 7.76 12.60
C GLY A 242 -2.09 6.37 12.32
N VAL A 243 -3.35 6.27 11.88
CA VAL A 243 -3.97 5.06 11.35
C VAL A 243 -4.04 5.20 9.82
N PRO A 244 -3.47 4.26 9.04
CA PRO A 244 -3.67 4.24 7.59
C PRO A 244 -5.15 4.23 7.19
N ASP A 245 -5.47 4.82 6.05
CA ASP A 245 -6.86 4.94 5.56
C ASP A 245 -7.57 3.57 5.54
N TYR A 246 -6.87 2.52 5.08
CA TYR A 246 -7.41 1.17 4.98
C TYR A 246 -7.64 0.44 6.31
N LEU A 247 -7.19 1.00 7.44
CA LEU A 247 -7.47 0.50 8.79
C LEU A 247 -8.39 1.45 9.58
N ASP A 248 -8.74 2.60 9.01
CA ASP A 248 -9.43 3.68 9.73
C ASP A 248 -10.95 3.61 9.61
N THR A 249 -11.54 2.78 10.45
CA THR A 249 -13.00 2.68 10.65
C THR A 249 -13.68 4.02 11.04
N SER A 250 -12.92 5.06 11.39
CA SER A 250 -13.43 6.30 11.96
C SER A 250 -13.50 7.49 10.99
N VAL A 251 -12.84 7.47 9.82
CA VAL A 251 -12.88 8.61 8.88
C VAL A 251 -12.70 8.25 7.40
N SER A 252 -13.75 8.39 6.59
CA SER A 252 -13.56 8.54 5.14
C SER A 252 -13.08 9.95 4.78
N ALA A 253 -12.01 10.05 3.99
CA ALA A 253 -11.40 11.31 3.53
C ALA A 253 -12.42 12.36 3.05
N VAL A 254 -12.48 13.52 3.72
CA VAL A 254 -13.41 14.60 3.34
C VAL A 254 -12.82 15.52 2.27
N LYS A 255 -13.61 15.82 1.23
CA LYS A 255 -13.19 16.60 0.06
C LYS A 255 -14.02 17.87 -0.11
N VAL A 256 -13.43 18.91 -0.71
CA VAL A 256 -14.14 20.16 -1.09
C VAL A 256 -13.74 20.62 -2.49
N GLN A 257 -14.69 21.14 -3.25
CA GLN A 257 -14.41 21.87 -4.48
C GLN A 257 -14.51 23.37 -4.22
N VAL A 258 -13.50 24.13 -4.61
CA VAL A 258 -13.48 25.58 -4.39
C VAL A 258 -13.16 26.31 -5.68
N LYS A 259 -13.89 27.41 -5.94
CA LYS A 259 -13.68 28.27 -7.10
C LYS A 259 -13.46 29.72 -6.67
N ALA A 260 -12.42 30.36 -7.19
CA ALA A 260 -12.12 31.78 -6.93
C ALA A 260 -11.45 32.43 -8.14
N LEU A 261 -11.69 33.73 -8.35
CA LEU A 261 -11.04 34.50 -9.41
C LEU A 261 -10.27 35.67 -8.79
N MET A 262 -9.07 35.90 -9.31
CA MET A 262 -8.17 36.95 -8.86
C MET A 262 -8.32 38.18 -9.74
N GLN A 263 -8.57 39.34 -9.14
CA GLN A 263 -8.77 40.57 -9.90
C GLN A 263 -7.57 40.91 -10.78
N GLY A 264 -6.35 40.69 -10.28
CA GLY A 264 -5.12 41.03 -11.00
C GLY A 264 -5.03 40.36 -12.37
N ALA A 265 -5.28 39.05 -12.42
CA ALA A 265 -5.19 38.28 -13.65
C ALA A 265 -6.47 38.31 -14.49
N TYR A 266 -7.62 38.73 -13.93
CA TYR A 266 -8.91 38.59 -14.60
C TYR A 266 -9.05 39.53 -15.81
N ASN A 267 -9.29 38.94 -16.98
CA ASN A 267 -9.57 39.68 -18.20
C ASN A 267 -11.08 39.72 -18.49
N SER A 268 -11.67 40.91 -18.48
CA SER A 268 -13.10 41.11 -18.66
C SER A 268 -13.63 40.74 -20.05
N THR A 269 -12.76 40.69 -21.07
CA THR A 269 -13.13 40.35 -22.44
C THR A 269 -13.20 38.84 -22.62
N SER A 270 -12.17 38.11 -22.19
CA SER A 270 -12.16 36.63 -22.25
C SER A 270 -13.00 35.99 -21.15
N LYS A 271 -13.27 36.71 -20.06
CA LYS A 271 -13.90 36.22 -18.83
C LYS A 271 -13.09 35.10 -18.15
N LEU A 272 -11.79 35.07 -18.43
CA LEU A 272 -10.82 34.15 -17.84
C LEU A 272 -9.68 34.97 -17.23
N MET A 273 -9.00 34.38 -16.25
CA MET A 273 -7.71 34.89 -15.80
C MET A 273 -6.65 34.68 -16.88
N GLN A 274 -5.65 35.55 -16.92
CA GLN A 274 -4.44 35.36 -17.70
C GLN A 274 -3.50 34.40 -16.96
N ASP A 275 -2.80 33.55 -17.71
CA ASP A 275 -1.85 32.56 -17.19
C ASP A 275 -0.40 32.94 -17.53
N ASP A 276 -0.09 34.24 -17.54
CA ASP A 276 1.22 34.77 -17.89
C ASP A 276 2.36 34.12 -17.09
N LEU A 277 2.19 34.00 -15.77
CA LEU A 277 3.17 33.37 -14.88
C LEU A 277 3.49 31.93 -15.30
N ARG A 278 2.47 31.13 -15.63
CA ARG A 278 2.65 29.76 -16.14
C ARG A 278 3.33 29.78 -17.51
N SER A 279 2.83 30.60 -18.44
CA SER A 279 3.35 30.68 -19.82
C SER A 279 4.83 31.11 -19.88
N LYS A 280 5.28 31.86 -18.87
CA LYS A 280 6.67 32.33 -18.70
C LYS A 280 7.53 31.40 -17.83
N GLY A 281 6.98 30.29 -17.35
CA GLY A 281 7.68 29.34 -16.48
C GLY A 281 8.07 29.92 -15.11
N MET A 282 7.28 30.88 -14.61
CA MET A 282 7.56 31.60 -13.37
C MET A 282 6.83 31.03 -12.15
N LEU A 283 5.85 30.14 -12.34
CA LEU A 283 5.17 29.49 -11.22
C LEU A 283 6.13 28.53 -10.50
N PRO A 284 6.29 28.63 -9.17
CA PRO A 284 7.10 27.69 -8.43
C PRO A 284 6.43 26.31 -8.38
N LEU A 285 7.23 25.25 -8.36
CA LEU A 285 6.74 23.88 -8.16
C LEU A 285 6.27 23.64 -6.73
N LYS A 286 6.82 24.37 -5.75
CA LYS A 286 6.45 24.26 -4.33
C LYS A 286 5.55 25.41 -3.91
N GLN A 287 4.63 25.14 -2.98
CA GLN A 287 3.76 26.15 -2.41
C GLN A 287 4.55 27.34 -1.80
N PRO A 288 4.13 28.60 -1.98
CA PRO A 288 4.89 29.80 -1.56
C PRO A 288 4.42 30.42 -0.23
N TYR A 289 3.62 29.71 0.57
CA TYR A 289 2.82 30.25 1.68
C TYR A 289 3.49 30.26 3.06
N ASN A 290 4.77 29.90 3.16
CA ASN A 290 5.58 30.19 4.35
C ASN A 290 6.05 31.66 4.39
N ILE A 291 5.11 32.60 4.23
CA ILE A 291 5.36 34.04 4.12
C ILE A 291 4.38 34.84 4.97
N GLY A 292 4.79 36.06 5.31
CA GLY A 292 3.93 37.10 5.87
C GLY A 292 3.05 36.62 7.03
N SER A 293 1.74 36.79 6.86
CA SER A 293 0.69 36.38 7.81
C SER A 293 0.10 34.99 7.55
N ILE A 294 0.51 34.29 6.49
CA ILE A 294 -0.03 32.96 6.17
C ILE A 294 0.77 31.88 6.90
N LYS A 295 2.11 32.00 6.92
CA LYS A 295 3.06 31.15 7.67
C LYS A 295 2.71 29.65 7.63
N TYR A 296 2.41 29.17 6.44
CA TYR A 296 2.02 27.79 6.22
C TYR A 296 3.24 26.91 5.98
N ALA A 297 3.37 25.87 6.80
CA ALA A 297 4.53 24.97 6.84
C ALA A 297 4.35 23.70 5.98
N GLY A 298 3.25 23.58 5.22
CA GLY A 298 2.99 22.43 4.35
C GLY A 298 4.08 22.22 3.29
N THR A 299 4.15 21.00 2.77
CA THR A 299 5.22 20.53 1.89
C THR A 299 4.77 20.34 0.44
N GLU A 300 3.54 20.76 0.10
CA GLU A 300 2.91 20.54 -1.19
C GLU A 300 3.79 21.00 -2.36
N ALA A 301 4.00 20.07 -3.30
CA ALA A 301 4.76 20.29 -4.51
C ALA A 301 3.96 19.79 -5.73
N ALA A 302 3.60 20.72 -6.61
CA ALA A 302 2.87 20.43 -7.84
C ALA A 302 3.70 19.60 -8.81
N VAL A 303 3.09 18.57 -9.38
CA VAL A 303 3.71 17.73 -10.41
C VAL A 303 3.92 18.57 -11.67
N ALA A 304 5.09 18.48 -12.30
CA ALA A 304 5.45 19.33 -13.44
C ALA A 304 4.44 19.28 -14.60
N THR A 305 3.73 18.17 -14.76
CA THR A 305 2.72 17.95 -15.81
C THR A 305 1.51 18.88 -15.67
N VAL A 306 1.14 19.32 -14.46
CA VAL A 306 -0.03 20.21 -14.27
C VAL A 306 0.19 21.58 -14.92
N PHE A 307 1.43 22.03 -15.04
CA PHE A 307 1.78 23.31 -15.67
C PHE A 307 1.75 23.26 -17.22
N ALA A 308 1.66 22.07 -17.80
CA ALA A 308 1.50 21.91 -19.25
C ALA A 308 0.06 22.21 -19.72
N ALA A 309 -0.91 22.23 -18.81
CA ALA A 309 -2.30 22.54 -19.13
C ALA A 309 -2.45 23.95 -19.74
N THR A 310 -3.36 24.07 -20.72
CA THR A 310 -3.70 25.33 -21.41
C THR A 310 -5.23 25.49 -21.48
N GLY A 311 -5.72 26.62 -21.97
CA GLY A 311 -7.17 26.90 -22.02
C GLY A 311 -7.75 27.17 -20.63
N ASN A 312 -9.01 26.81 -20.38
CA ASN A 312 -9.70 27.11 -19.12
C ASN A 312 -8.98 26.56 -17.89
N ASN A 313 -8.35 25.40 -18.02
CA ASN A 313 -7.76 24.66 -16.91
C ASN A 313 -6.27 25.00 -16.70
N ALA A 314 -5.73 26.00 -17.42
CA ALA A 314 -4.33 26.39 -17.23
C ALA A 314 -4.14 26.97 -15.82
N PRO A 315 -3.13 26.55 -15.04
CA PRO A 315 -2.85 27.15 -13.75
C PRO A 315 -2.43 28.62 -13.90
N VAL A 316 -2.94 29.46 -12.99
CA VAL A 316 -2.70 30.90 -12.93
C VAL A 316 -1.74 31.22 -11.79
N ASP A 317 -2.01 30.72 -10.59
CA ASP A 317 -1.19 30.93 -9.39
C ASP A 317 -1.51 29.91 -8.29
N TRP A 318 -0.68 29.84 -7.26
CA TRP A 318 -0.95 29.12 -6.02
C TRP A 318 -1.99 29.86 -5.19
N VAL A 319 -2.87 29.14 -4.49
CA VAL A 319 -3.86 29.65 -3.52
C VAL A 319 -3.83 28.80 -2.25
N MET A 320 -4.22 29.39 -1.14
CA MET A 320 -4.37 28.70 0.14
C MET A 320 -5.85 28.53 0.45
N VAL A 321 -6.32 27.29 0.51
CA VAL A 321 -7.67 26.99 1.00
C VAL A 321 -7.55 26.67 2.49
N GLU A 322 -8.33 27.36 3.33
CA GLU A 322 -8.36 27.11 4.77
C GLU A 322 -9.78 26.73 5.19
N ILE A 323 -9.88 25.69 6.00
CA ILE A 323 -11.11 25.22 6.63
C ILE A 323 -11.11 25.69 8.08
N ARG A 324 -12.19 26.32 8.50
CA ARG A 324 -12.29 27.03 9.77
C ARG A 324 -13.47 26.53 10.59
N ASP A 325 -13.30 26.53 11.90
CA ASP A 325 -14.27 26.03 12.87
C ASP A 325 -15.61 26.79 12.79
N ALA A 326 -16.73 26.08 12.79
CA ALA A 326 -18.06 26.68 12.68
C ALA A 326 -18.46 27.56 13.88
N THR A 327 -17.87 27.32 15.05
CA THR A 327 -18.19 28.06 16.29
C THR A 327 -17.17 29.16 16.58
N THR A 328 -15.91 28.95 16.17
CA THR A 328 -14.79 29.86 16.34
C THR A 328 -14.10 30.14 15.00
N PRO A 329 -14.65 31.00 14.13
CA PRO A 329 -14.19 31.18 12.75
C PRO A 329 -12.72 31.62 12.57
N ALA A 330 -12.10 32.13 13.63
CA ALA A 330 -10.66 32.45 13.67
C ALA A 330 -9.77 31.19 13.76
N THR A 331 -10.30 30.09 14.28
CA THR A 331 -9.62 28.80 14.43
C THR A 331 -9.62 28.06 13.09
N ILE A 332 -8.44 27.74 12.60
CA ILE A 332 -8.25 26.96 11.38
C ILE A 332 -8.10 25.49 11.77
N LYS A 333 -8.86 24.62 11.10
CA LYS A 333 -8.90 23.17 11.32
C LYS A 333 -8.07 22.40 10.30
N ALA A 334 -8.15 22.80 9.03
CA ALA A 334 -7.35 22.23 7.96
C ALA A 334 -6.91 23.30 6.97
N ARG A 335 -5.83 23.03 6.23
CA ARG A 335 -5.29 23.89 5.18
C ARG A 335 -4.78 23.03 4.04
N ILE A 336 -4.92 23.52 2.82
CA ILE A 336 -4.32 22.91 1.64
C ILE A 336 -3.88 24.00 0.66
N ALA A 337 -2.64 23.91 0.19
CA ALA A 337 -2.16 24.73 -0.92
C ALA A 337 -2.56 24.09 -2.26
N GLY A 338 -3.25 24.85 -3.11
CA GLY A 338 -3.65 24.41 -4.45
C GLY A 338 -3.27 25.41 -5.53
N LEU A 339 -3.55 25.09 -6.78
CA LEU A 339 -3.39 25.97 -7.95
C LEU A 339 -4.74 26.44 -8.43
N VAL A 340 -4.93 27.75 -8.57
CA VAL A 340 -6.13 28.31 -9.20
C VAL A 340 -5.97 28.31 -10.73
N GLN A 341 -6.96 27.80 -11.44
CA GLN A 341 -6.99 27.71 -12.91
C GLN A 341 -7.62 28.96 -13.55
N ARG A 342 -7.47 29.14 -14.87
CA ARG A 342 -7.93 30.35 -15.58
C ARG A 342 -9.42 30.62 -15.48
N ASP A 343 -10.23 29.58 -15.34
CA ASP A 343 -11.68 29.71 -15.13
C ASP A 343 -12.07 29.84 -13.65
N GLY A 344 -11.10 29.75 -12.74
CA GLY A 344 -11.23 29.94 -11.30
C GLY A 344 -11.32 28.65 -10.49
N ASP A 345 -11.38 27.46 -11.09
CA ASP A 345 -11.36 26.21 -10.32
C ASP A 345 -10.03 26.07 -9.59
N ILE A 346 -10.06 25.60 -8.34
CA ILE A 346 -8.85 25.34 -7.55
C ILE A 346 -8.59 23.84 -7.61
N MET A 347 -7.38 23.47 -8.03
CA MET A 347 -6.91 22.09 -8.07
C MET A 347 -5.77 21.85 -7.07
N ASP A 348 -5.58 20.59 -6.69
CA ASP A 348 -4.44 20.14 -5.89
C ASP A 348 -3.14 20.05 -6.73
N VAL A 349 -2.11 19.43 -6.15
CA VAL A 349 -0.81 19.22 -6.77
C VAL A 349 -0.79 18.19 -7.90
N THR A 350 -1.83 17.35 -8.00
CA THR A 350 -1.99 16.28 -9.00
C THR A 350 -2.86 16.72 -10.18
N GLY A 351 -3.66 17.77 -10.00
CA GLY A 351 -4.59 18.32 -10.99
C GLY A 351 -6.06 18.04 -10.68
N SER A 352 -6.38 17.41 -9.54
CA SER A 352 -7.75 17.17 -9.10
C SER A 352 -8.37 18.45 -8.54
N THR A 353 -9.61 18.76 -8.93
CA THR A 353 -10.37 19.89 -8.36
C THR A 353 -11.10 19.55 -7.06
N SER A 354 -11.14 18.26 -6.70
CA SER A 354 -11.67 17.78 -5.43
C SER A 354 -10.54 17.76 -4.41
N LEU A 355 -10.40 18.86 -3.66
CA LEU A 355 -9.33 19.06 -2.69
C LEU A 355 -9.58 18.20 -1.46
N MET A 356 -8.66 17.27 -1.19
CA MET A 356 -8.67 16.46 0.03
C MET A 356 -8.24 17.29 1.23
N LEU A 357 -8.95 17.18 2.34
CA LEU A 357 -8.70 17.94 3.56
C LEU A 357 -8.25 16.96 4.65
N THR A 358 -6.94 16.85 4.83
CA THR A 358 -6.35 15.96 5.84
C THR A 358 -6.61 16.50 7.26
N GLY A 359 -6.80 15.61 8.24
CA GLY A 359 -7.04 15.93 9.65
C GLY A 359 -8.38 16.59 9.95
N LEU A 360 -9.41 16.30 9.15
CA LEU A 360 -10.72 16.94 9.27
C LEU A 360 -11.87 15.92 9.28
N LEU A 361 -12.52 15.78 10.43
CA LEU A 361 -13.74 14.98 10.56
C LEU A 361 -14.92 15.57 9.75
N PRO A 362 -15.90 14.74 9.33
CA PRO A 362 -17.17 15.22 8.79
C PRO A 362 -17.86 16.23 9.71
N GLY A 363 -18.32 17.35 9.15
CA GLY A 363 -18.87 18.43 9.96
C GLY A 363 -19.26 19.66 9.17
N ASN A 364 -19.60 20.73 9.89
CA ASN A 364 -19.89 22.03 9.31
C ASN A 364 -18.70 22.95 9.50
N TYR A 365 -18.21 23.56 8.42
CA TYR A 365 -17.02 24.40 8.47
C TYR A 365 -17.13 25.63 7.59
N TYR A 366 -16.46 26.70 7.99
CA TYR A 366 -16.22 27.83 7.10
C TYR A 366 -15.13 27.47 6.09
N VAL A 367 -15.36 27.75 4.82
CA VAL A 367 -14.36 27.57 3.75
C VAL A 367 -13.83 28.95 3.37
N SER A 368 -12.51 29.08 3.25
CA SER A 368 -11.86 30.34 2.89
C SER A 368 -10.75 30.15 1.88
N VAL A 369 -10.50 31.18 1.08
CA VAL A 369 -9.40 31.26 0.12
C VAL A 369 -8.54 32.46 0.46
N ARG A 370 -7.23 32.24 0.58
CA ARG A 370 -6.20 33.27 0.75
C ARG A 370 -5.20 33.21 -0.38
N HIS A 371 -4.55 34.34 -0.60
CA HIS A 371 -3.56 34.50 -1.64
C HIS A 371 -2.43 35.42 -1.17
N ARG A 372 -1.28 35.38 -1.84
CA ARG A 372 -0.10 36.18 -1.51
C ARG A 372 -0.33 37.68 -1.67
N ASN A 373 -0.87 38.11 -2.81
CA ASN A 373 -1.01 39.53 -3.20
C ASN A 373 -2.48 39.99 -3.32
N HIS A 374 -3.44 39.12 -2.98
CA HIS A 374 -4.88 39.43 -2.94
C HIS A 374 -5.45 39.25 -1.53
N LEU A 375 -6.51 39.99 -1.21
CA LEU A 375 -7.22 39.86 0.06
C LEU A 375 -8.16 38.64 0.02
N GLY A 376 -8.10 37.82 1.07
CA GLY A 376 -8.85 36.57 1.16
C GLY A 376 -10.35 36.74 1.36
N VAL A 377 -11.09 35.65 1.13
CA VAL A 377 -12.55 35.55 1.23
C VAL A 377 -12.95 34.28 1.97
N MET A 378 -14.10 34.30 2.66
CA MET A 378 -14.66 33.15 3.38
C MET A 378 -16.17 33.10 3.20
N THR A 379 -16.77 31.92 3.30
CA THR A 379 -18.23 31.74 3.32
C THR A 379 -18.86 32.52 4.47
N SER A 380 -20.08 33.04 4.29
CA SER A 380 -20.78 33.77 5.38
C SER A 380 -21.32 32.85 6.48
N ALA A 381 -21.54 31.57 6.15
CA ALA A 381 -22.02 30.52 7.02
C ALA A 381 -21.19 29.23 6.81
N PRO A 382 -21.17 28.33 7.81
CA PRO A 382 -20.57 27.02 7.64
C PRO A 382 -21.24 26.21 6.52
N VAL A 383 -20.42 25.45 5.81
CA VAL A 383 -20.80 24.49 4.76
C VAL A 383 -20.60 23.09 5.34
N ALA A 384 -21.57 22.19 5.12
CA ALA A 384 -21.42 20.79 5.49
C ALA A 384 -20.41 20.11 4.55
N ILE A 385 -19.38 19.51 5.13
CA ILE A 385 -18.37 18.69 4.46
C ILE A 385 -18.52 17.29 5.06
N THR A 386 -18.81 16.30 4.22
CA THR A 386 -19.13 14.93 4.63
C THR A 386 -18.43 13.94 3.70
N ALA A 387 -18.10 12.74 4.16
CA ALA A 387 -17.50 11.67 3.35
C ALA A 387 -18.21 11.44 2.01
N ASN A 388 -19.55 11.36 2.02
CA ASN A 388 -20.36 10.96 0.86
C ASN A 388 -20.72 12.10 -0.12
N THR A 389 -20.26 13.33 0.10
CA THR A 389 -20.62 14.46 -0.76
C THR A 389 -19.50 15.49 -0.76
N ILE A 390 -19.07 15.89 -1.95
CA ILE A 390 -18.05 16.93 -2.15
C ILE A 390 -18.75 18.28 -2.32
N PRO A 391 -18.88 19.11 -1.27
CA PRO A 391 -19.50 20.43 -1.39
C PRO A 391 -18.70 21.32 -2.35
N SER A 392 -19.41 22.09 -3.16
CA SER A 392 -18.84 23.09 -4.06
C SER A 392 -19.04 24.51 -3.52
N VAL A 393 -17.94 25.21 -3.27
CA VAL A 393 -17.91 26.60 -2.80
C VAL A 393 -17.38 27.51 -3.88
N ASP A 394 -18.27 28.27 -4.51
CA ASP A 394 -17.94 29.12 -5.64
C ASP A 394 -17.92 30.61 -5.26
N PHE A 395 -16.74 31.15 -4.99
CA PHE A 395 -16.53 32.58 -4.70
C PHE A 395 -16.52 33.47 -5.94
N THR A 396 -16.72 32.94 -7.15
CA THR A 396 -16.83 33.75 -8.37
C THR A 396 -18.25 34.26 -8.57
N LYS A 397 -19.24 33.59 -7.98
CA LYS A 397 -20.65 33.99 -8.05
C LYS A 397 -20.95 35.14 -7.09
N PRO A 398 -21.55 36.25 -7.60
CA PRO A 398 -22.06 37.32 -6.75
C PRO A 398 -23.13 36.87 -5.73
N THR A 399 -23.85 35.78 -6.04
CA THR A 399 -24.88 35.20 -5.16
C THR A 399 -24.31 34.44 -3.97
N THR A 400 -23.05 34.00 -4.03
CA THR A 400 -22.38 33.34 -2.90
C THR A 400 -22.19 34.36 -1.78
N THR A 401 -22.87 34.16 -0.66
CA THR A 401 -22.74 35.05 0.50
C THR A 401 -21.39 34.83 1.17
N VAL A 402 -20.67 35.91 1.45
CA VAL A 402 -19.33 35.88 2.03
C VAL A 402 -19.27 36.60 3.36
N TYR A 403 -18.33 36.21 4.20
CA TYR A 403 -18.09 36.82 5.50
C TYR A 403 -17.57 38.25 5.36
N GLY A 404 -18.04 39.15 6.23
CA GLY A 404 -17.72 40.57 6.20
C GLY A 404 -18.46 41.35 5.12
N LYS A 405 -18.02 42.60 4.89
CA LYS A 405 -18.62 43.51 3.91
C LYS A 405 -17.62 43.84 2.82
N ASP A 406 -18.08 43.84 1.56
CA ASP A 406 -17.26 44.19 0.40
C ASP A 406 -15.96 43.37 0.29
N SER A 407 -15.97 42.12 0.77
CA SER A 407 -14.80 41.21 0.82
C SER A 407 -14.30 40.78 -0.58
N ARG A 408 -15.06 41.11 -1.63
CA ARG A 408 -14.76 40.86 -3.05
C ARG A 408 -15.17 42.08 -3.86
N ILE A 409 -14.55 42.25 -5.03
CA ILE A 409 -14.96 43.25 -6.01
C ILE A 409 -15.86 42.63 -7.09
N GLY A 410 -16.95 43.31 -7.44
CA GLY A 410 -17.80 42.93 -8.57
C GLY A 410 -17.19 43.35 -9.91
N ALA A 411 -17.24 42.46 -10.89
CA ALA A 411 -16.77 42.68 -12.25
C ALA A 411 -17.82 42.29 -13.30
N ASN A 412 -17.57 42.64 -14.55
CA ASN A 412 -18.43 42.33 -15.70
C ASN A 412 -19.91 42.67 -15.44
N SER A 413 -20.17 43.94 -15.09
CA SER A 413 -21.50 44.45 -14.73
C SER A 413 -22.18 43.69 -13.57
N GLY A 414 -21.39 43.19 -12.62
CA GLY A 414 -21.89 42.50 -11.42
C GLY A 414 -22.25 41.04 -11.66
N THR A 415 -21.77 40.41 -12.72
CA THR A 415 -21.99 38.98 -13.00
C THR A 415 -20.92 38.07 -12.39
N VAL A 416 -19.78 38.63 -12.02
CA VAL A 416 -18.64 37.90 -11.44
C VAL A 416 -18.12 38.67 -10.23
N SER A 417 -17.63 37.96 -9.22
CA SER A 417 -16.92 38.49 -8.07
C SER A 417 -15.46 38.03 -8.08
N LEU A 418 -14.54 38.92 -7.75
CA LEU A 418 -13.09 38.69 -7.76
C LEU A 418 -12.52 39.02 -6.38
N LEU A 419 -11.44 38.35 -5.98
CA LEU A 419 -10.66 38.76 -4.81
C LEU A 419 -9.95 40.08 -5.10
N TRP A 420 -9.85 40.95 -4.10
CA TRP A 420 -9.20 42.27 -4.26
C TRP A 420 -7.70 42.12 -4.43
N ALA A 421 -7.13 42.69 -5.50
CA ALA A 421 -5.68 42.80 -5.65
C ALA A 421 -5.12 43.98 -4.83
N GLY A 422 -3.85 43.90 -4.41
CA GLY A 422 -3.12 45.05 -3.87
C GLY A 422 -2.42 44.85 -2.53
N ASN A 423 -2.43 43.63 -1.98
CA ASN A 423 -1.73 43.27 -0.74
C ASN A 423 -0.27 42.92 -1.05
N ALA A 424 0.50 43.89 -1.55
CA ALA A 424 1.84 43.65 -2.11
C ALA A 424 2.86 43.26 -1.03
N ASN A 425 2.62 43.60 0.22
CA ASN A 425 3.50 43.30 1.35
C ASN A 425 3.02 42.12 2.23
N THR A 426 1.93 41.44 1.84
CA THR A 426 1.35 40.27 2.53
C THR A 426 0.81 40.55 3.95
N ASP A 427 0.52 41.81 4.29
CA ASP A 427 0.10 42.26 5.63
C ASP A 427 -1.42 42.27 5.85
N VAL A 428 -2.17 41.64 4.93
CA VAL A 428 -3.65 41.51 4.89
C VAL A 428 -4.40 42.83 4.72
N ARG A 429 -3.73 43.85 4.20
CA ARG A 429 -4.33 45.15 3.87
C ARG A 429 -3.91 45.57 2.47
N ALA A 430 -4.68 46.48 1.88
CA ALA A 430 -4.28 47.18 0.68
C ALA A 430 -4.41 48.69 0.92
N ILE A 431 -3.29 49.39 0.82
CA ILE A 431 -3.15 50.82 1.09
C ILE A 431 -2.33 51.47 -0.01
N ALA A 432 -2.88 52.48 -0.68
CA ALA A 432 -2.18 53.16 -1.77
C ALA A 432 -1.25 54.28 -1.28
N ASN A 433 -1.60 54.96 -0.18
CA ASN A 433 -0.83 56.08 0.37
C ASN A 433 -0.89 56.11 1.91
N GLY A 434 0.17 56.61 2.54
CA GLY A 434 0.32 56.65 4.00
C GLY A 434 1.48 55.78 4.51
N PRO A 435 1.67 55.65 5.83
CA PRO A 435 2.71 54.80 6.39
C PRO A 435 2.49 53.32 6.01
N SER A 436 3.58 52.61 5.72
CA SER A 436 3.55 51.17 5.37
C SER A 436 2.60 50.82 4.22
N ASN A 437 2.47 51.70 3.24
CA ASN A 437 1.63 51.47 2.07
C ASN A 437 2.27 50.49 1.06
N ASP A 438 1.42 49.83 0.28
CA ASP A 438 1.82 48.83 -0.72
C ASP A 438 2.53 49.47 -1.93
N THR A 439 2.17 50.71 -2.29
CA THR A 439 2.82 51.48 -3.37
C THR A 439 4.33 51.65 -3.12
N GLY A 440 4.72 51.91 -1.88
CA GLY A 440 6.10 52.09 -1.46
C GLY A 440 6.88 50.78 -1.47
N VAL A 441 6.21 49.66 -1.24
CA VAL A 441 6.79 48.31 -1.32
C VAL A 441 7.07 47.96 -2.79
N ILE A 442 6.10 48.20 -3.67
CA ILE A 442 6.28 48.07 -5.14
C ILE A 442 7.45 48.95 -5.62
N LEU A 443 7.51 50.21 -5.18
CA LEU A 443 8.62 51.11 -5.53
C LEU A 443 9.95 50.56 -5.02
N GLY A 444 10.00 50.11 -3.77
CA GLY A 444 11.19 49.56 -3.13
C GLY A 444 11.76 48.39 -3.92
N ASP A 445 10.93 47.40 -4.24
CA ASP A 445 11.35 46.22 -5.01
C ASP A 445 11.87 46.60 -6.40
N VAL A 446 11.17 47.50 -7.10
CA VAL A 446 11.60 47.96 -8.43
C VAL A 446 12.94 48.69 -8.37
N LEU A 447 13.15 49.59 -7.41
CA LEU A 447 14.38 50.37 -7.29
C LEU A 447 15.57 49.54 -6.79
N LEU A 448 15.31 48.58 -5.90
CA LEU A 448 16.34 47.72 -5.30
C LEU A 448 16.60 46.44 -6.10
N ALA A 449 15.89 46.24 -7.22
CA ALA A 449 16.13 45.14 -8.13
C ALA A 449 17.61 45.09 -8.53
N LYS A 450 18.24 43.92 -8.38
CA LYS A 450 19.68 43.69 -8.59
C LYS A 450 20.19 44.23 -9.93
N ASP A 451 19.36 44.12 -10.96
CA ASP A 451 19.70 44.49 -12.34
C ASP A 451 19.20 45.89 -12.72
N ASN A 452 18.56 46.63 -11.81
CA ASN A 452 18.16 48.03 -12.01
C ASN A 452 19.31 48.99 -11.68
N LEU A 453 20.40 48.90 -12.44
CA LEU A 453 21.64 49.64 -12.20
C LEU A 453 21.47 51.18 -12.30
N SER A 454 20.40 51.65 -12.94
CA SER A 454 20.09 53.08 -13.09
C SER A 454 19.09 53.59 -12.06
N VAL A 455 18.61 52.75 -11.13
CA VAL A 455 17.60 53.10 -10.12
C VAL A 455 16.36 53.71 -10.78
N SER A 456 15.95 53.11 -11.90
CA SER A 456 14.85 53.65 -12.71
C SER A 456 13.50 53.22 -12.14
N THR A 457 12.58 54.16 -12.00
CA THR A 457 11.20 53.89 -11.53
C THR A 457 10.33 53.21 -12.58
N ASN A 458 10.76 53.18 -13.84
CA ASN A 458 10.10 52.44 -14.92
C ASN A 458 10.78 51.09 -15.24
N TYR A 459 11.71 50.66 -14.38
CA TYR A 459 12.34 49.35 -14.52
C TYR A 459 11.28 48.25 -14.43
N ARG A 460 11.47 47.21 -15.25
CA ARG A 460 10.55 46.08 -15.36
C ARG A 460 11.12 44.91 -14.58
N LEU A 461 10.67 44.73 -13.35
CA LEU A 461 11.13 43.66 -12.48
C LEU A 461 10.39 42.36 -12.83
N ALA A 462 11.05 41.49 -13.59
CA ALA A 462 10.48 40.21 -13.98
C ALA A 462 10.60 39.16 -12.84
N GLY A 463 9.57 38.35 -12.67
CA GLY A 463 9.59 37.18 -11.79
C GLY A 463 8.30 36.97 -10.99
N TYR A 464 8.31 35.92 -10.18
CA TYR A 464 7.21 35.56 -9.29
C TYR A 464 7.25 36.41 -8.01
N GLN A 465 6.81 37.66 -8.10
CA GLN A 465 6.89 38.63 -7.00
C GLN A 465 5.54 38.86 -6.33
N PRO A 466 5.47 39.04 -5.00
CA PRO A 466 4.27 39.52 -4.33
C PRO A 466 3.82 40.92 -4.81
N THR A 467 4.76 41.73 -5.31
CA THR A 467 4.51 43.08 -5.84
C THR A 467 3.97 43.11 -7.26
N ASP A 468 4.02 42.00 -8.00
CA ASP A 468 3.32 41.81 -9.27
C ASP A 468 1.84 41.51 -8.97
N ILE A 469 1.04 42.56 -8.81
CA ILE A 469 -0.36 42.43 -8.38
C ILE A 469 -1.29 42.09 -9.55
N ASN A 470 -0.91 42.47 -10.78
CA ASN A 470 -1.66 42.12 -11.99
C ASN A 470 -1.31 40.71 -12.50
N MET A 471 -0.29 40.07 -11.93
CA MET A 471 0.14 38.70 -12.24
C MET A 471 0.51 38.51 -13.71
N ASP A 472 1.13 39.53 -14.32
CA ASP A 472 1.69 39.44 -15.67
C ASP A 472 3.16 38.99 -15.66
N GLY A 473 3.74 38.70 -14.49
CA GLY A 473 5.13 38.30 -14.31
C GLY A 473 6.12 39.46 -14.33
N ILE A 474 5.65 40.72 -14.33
CA ILE A 474 6.48 41.91 -14.37
C ILE A 474 5.93 42.99 -13.43
N THR A 475 6.60 43.19 -12.30
CA THR A 475 6.34 44.34 -11.44
C THR A 475 6.86 45.63 -12.06
N ILE A 476 6.00 46.64 -12.18
CA ILE A 476 6.33 47.98 -12.68
C ILE A 476 5.73 49.05 -11.78
N PHE A 477 6.53 50.01 -11.35
CA PHE A 477 6.06 51.14 -10.55
C PHE A 477 5.49 52.28 -11.42
N ALA A 478 6.21 52.72 -12.45
CA ALA A 478 5.80 53.80 -13.34
C ALA A 478 5.85 53.41 -14.82
N GLY A 479 4.80 53.76 -15.57
CA GLY A 479 4.65 53.45 -16.99
C GLY A 479 3.26 52.88 -17.32
N PRO A 480 3.02 52.47 -18.58
CA PRO A 480 1.80 51.77 -18.96
C PRO A 480 1.68 50.43 -18.23
N SER A 481 0.44 50.07 -17.86
CA SER A 481 0.12 48.80 -17.17
C SER A 481 0.90 48.57 -15.87
N ASN A 482 1.25 49.63 -15.15
CA ASN A 482 1.90 49.52 -13.86
C ASN A 482 0.96 48.95 -12.77
N ASP A 483 1.56 48.31 -11.78
CA ASP A 483 0.88 47.70 -10.63
C ASP A 483 0.20 48.75 -9.74
N VAL A 484 0.84 49.89 -9.54
CA VAL A 484 0.38 50.95 -8.62
C VAL A 484 -1.02 51.47 -8.99
N ASN A 485 -1.33 51.56 -10.28
CA ASN A 485 -2.61 52.08 -10.75
C ASN A 485 -3.78 51.19 -10.35
N MET A 486 -3.61 49.86 -10.37
CA MET A 486 -4.68 48.96 -9.95
C MET A 486 -4.90 49.04 -8.44
N LEU A 487 -3.83 49.05 -7.64
CA LEU A 487 -3.90 49.28 -6.20
C LEU A 487 -4.61 50.60 -5.87
N LEU A 488 -4.20 51.71 -6.52
CA LEU A 488 -4.80 53.02 -6.30
C LEU A 488 -6.28 53.04 -6.71
N GLY A 489 -6.61 52.45 -7.85
CA GLY A 489 -7.99 52.30 -8.32
C GLY A 489 -8.86 51.55 -7.31
N ASN A 490 -8.35 50.43 -6.79
CA ASN A 490 -9.04 49.66 -5.75
C ASN A 490 -9.30 50.47 -4.50
N VAL A 491 -8.29 51.15 -3.97
CA VAL A 491 -8.40 51.96 -2.75
C VAL A 491 -9.40 53.11 -2.94
N LEU A 492 -9.31 53.85 -4.05
CA LEU A 492 -10.18 55.00 -4.32
C LEU A 492 -11.64 54.59 -4.54
N LEU A 493 -11.87 53.50 -5.26
CA LEU A 493 -13.21 53.07 -5.69
C LEU A 493 -13.83 52.02 -4.77
N HIS A 494 -13.17 51.66 -3.66
CA HIS A 494 -13.72 50.74 -2.69
C HIS A 494 -15.08 51.25 -2.17
N PRO A 495 -16.15 50.45 -2.12
CA PRO A 495 -17.48 50.91 -1.71
C PRO A 495 -17.54 51.55 -0.31
N GLY A 496 -16.65 51.13 0.59
CA GLY A 496 -16.47 51.73 1.92
C GLY A 496 -15.74 53.09 1.94
N ASN A 497 -15.07 53.47 0.85
CA ASN A 497 -14.31 54.73 0.75
C ASN A 497 -15.19 55.85 0.17
N SER A 498 -16.10 56.40 0.97
CA SER A 498 -17.02 57.45 0.51
C SER A 498 -16.35 58.79 0.18
N THR A 499 -15.08 58.99 0.56
CA THR A 499 -14.34 60.24 0.36
C THR A 499 -13.32 60.16 -0.78
N PHE A 500 -13.18 59.00 -1.43
CA PHE A 500 -12.13 58.75 -2.44
C PHE A 500 -10.73 59.08 -1.90
N SER A 501 -10.48 58.77 -0.63
CA SER A 501 -9.18 59.05 -0.02
C SER A 501 -8.15 58.00 -0.42
N ALA A 502 -6.99 58.42 -0.92
CA ALA A 502 -5.90 57.51 -1.28
C ALA A 502 -5.23 56.82 -0.07
N ASN A 503 -5.49 57.31 1.15
CA ASN A 503 -5.03 56.68 2.40
C ASN A 503 -6.09 55.78 3.06
N TYR A 504 -7.22 55.53 2.38
CA TYR A 504 -8.19 54.55 2.84
C TYR A 504 -7.54 53.15 2.86
N ILE A 505 -7.90 52.35 3.85
CA ILE A 505 -7.34 51.02 4.06
C ILE A 505 -8.41 50.00 3.74
N ILE A 506 -8.17 49.17 2.72
CA ILE A 506 -8.99 47.98 2.50
C ILE A 506 -8.41 46.88 3.38
N ASN A 507 -9.18 46.44 4.37
CA ASN A 507 -8.77 45.33 5.24
C ASN A 507 -9.35 44.01 4.72
N GLN A 508 -8.56 42.95 4.77
CA GLN A 508 -9.10 41.60 4.65
C GLN A 508 -10.20 41.38 5.70
N GLN A 509 -11.28 40.73 5.30
CA GLN A 509 -12.47 40.55 6.15
C GLN A 509 -12.44 39.24 6.96
N LEU A 510 -11.44 38.39 6.74
CA LEU A 510 -11.26 37.15 7.51
C LEU A 510 -11.01 37.46 9.00
N PRO A 511 -11.56 36.65 9.92
CA PRO A 511 -11.43 36.82 11.37
C PRO A 511 -10.04 36.49 11.91
#